data_AF-A0A672SQS8-F1
#
_entry.id   AF-A0A672SQS8-F1
#
_cell.length_a   1.000
_cell.length_b   1.000
_cell.length_c   1.000
_cell.angle_alpha   90.00
_cell.angle_beta   90.00
_cell.angle_gamma   90.00
#
_symmetry.space_group_name_H-M   'P 1'
#
loop_
_entity.id
_entity.type
_entity.pdbx_description
1 polymer ?
#
loop_
_entity_poly.entity_id
_entity_poly.type
_entity_poly.pdbx_seq_one_letter_code
_entity_poly.pdbx_strand_id
1 'polypeptide(L)'
;IDKKIVLMFAFLFFVLMAHTAYGDVSYSFLEEMKRGSVIGNIAKDLGLDVNRLSSRKARIDTEGNRKRYCDINRNTGELIVAERIDREEICSEGLSCDLNFELVLEHPLEIHRVTIQIQDINDNTPTFPKDTIKLEISEISGKGARFRVNEAHDADIGQNGVQSYSIENNYHFLLSVRTKADGGKNIELVLERELDREQQKQLTLILTAVDGGTPPRSGTVAIHVSVLDANDNAPQSYRAHVPFIRCHCQVLLQSDSSRHIQE
;
A
#
# COMPACT_ATOMS: atom_id res chain seq x y z
N ILE A 1 -43.60 12.68 -51.10
CA ILE A 1 -42.18 13.01 -50.83
C ILE A 1 -41.35 11.90 -51.46
N ASP A 2 -40.52 12.26 -52.44
CA ASP A 2 -39.80 11.31 -53.28
C ASP A 2 -38.84 10.43 -52.48
N LYS A 3 -38.79 9.12 -52.77
CA LYS A 3 -37.89 8.15 -52.09
C LYS A 3 -36.41 8.56 -52.22
N LYS A 4 -36.06 9.30 -53.27
CA LYS A 4 -34.72 9.88 -53.47
C LYS A 4 -34.40 11.00 -52.47
N ILE A 5 -35.39 11.79 -52.06
CA ILE A 5 -35.24 12.87 -51.08
C ILE A 5 -34.99 12.28 -49.70
N VAL A 6 -35.72 11.23 -49.32
CA VAL A 6 -35.53 10.54 -48.03
C VAL A 6 -34.14 9.89 -47.94
N LEU A 7 -33.65 9.28 -49.03
CA LEU A 7 -32.32 8.68 -49.07
C LEU A 7 -31.19 9.72 -49.01
N MET A 8 -31.38 10.88 -49.65
CA MET A 8 -30.41 11.98 -49.63
C MET A 8 -30.32 12.64 -48.24
N PHE A 9 -31.46 12.82 -47.55
CA PHE A 9 -31.48 13.32 -46.17
C PHE A 9 -30.91 12.30 -45.17
N ALA A 10 -31.17 11.01 -45.36
CA ALA A 10 -30.58 9.96 -44.52
C ALA A 10 -29.04 9.88 -44.68
N PHE A 11 -28.53 10.08 -45.90
CA PHE A 11 -27.08 10.12 -46.16
C PHE A 11 -26.43 11.39 -45.59
N LEU A 12 -27.09 12.56 -45.70
CA LEU A 12 -26.62 13.79 -45.05
C LEU A 12 -26.58 13.66 -43.51
N PHE A 13 -27.57 12.98 -42.92
CA PHE A 13 -27.60 12.75 -41.47
C PHE A 13 -26.51 11.77 -41.01
N PHE A 14 -26.17 10.77 -41.83
CA PHE A 14 -25.07 9.85 -41.54
C PHE A 14 -23.68 10.50 -41.69
N VAL A 15 -23.53 11.43 -42.64
CA VAL A 15 -22.31 12.23 -42.81
C VAL A 15 -22.17 13.29 -41.71
N LEU A 16 -23.27 13.82 -41.16
CA LEU A 16 -23.26 14.74 -40.01
C LEU A 16 -22.96 14.07 -38.65
N MET A 17 -23.14 12.75 -38.54
CA MET A 17 -22.80 11.98 -37.33
C MET A 17 -21.38 11.38 -37.37
N ALA A 18 -20.68 11.51 -38.50
CA ALA A 18 -19.26 11.25 -38.60
C ALA A 18 -18.52 12.59 -38.47
N HIS A 19 -17.58 12.67 -37.51
CA HIS A 19 -16.85 13.88 -37.07
C HIS A 19 -17.59 14.62 -35.95
N THR A 20 -17.37 14.29 -34.69
CA THR A 20 -16.07 14.39 -34.01
C THR A 20 -16.06 13.46 -32.79
N ALA A 21 -15.55 12.24 -32.97
CA ALA A 21 -14.92 11.58 -31.83
C ALA A 21 -13.57 12.28 -31.65
N TYR A 22 -13.52 13.30 -30.80
CA TYR A 22 -12.25 13.79 -30.29
C TYR A 22 -11.65 12.61 -29.50
N GLY A 23 -10.73 11.89 -30.13
CA GLY A 23 -10.22 10.64 -29.59
C GLY A 23 -9.51 10.88 -28.27
N ASP A 24 -9.95 10.18 -27.24
CA ASP A 24 -9.20 10.03 -25.99
C ASP A 24 -7.89 9.31 -26.34
N VAL A 25 -6.75 9.95 -26.08
CA VAL A 25 -5.43 9.33 -26.29
C VAL A 25 -4.92 8.79 -24.98
N SER A 26 -4.39 7.57 -24.99
CA SER A 26 -3.79 6.95 -23.82
C SER A 26 -2.32 6.63 -24.04
N TYR A 27 -1.49 6.98 -23.06
CA TYR A 27 -0.07 6.63 -23.02
C TYR A 27 0.22 5.78 -21.79
N SER A 28 1.22 4.91 -21.88
CA SER A 28 1.79 4.22 -20.72
C SER A 28 3.30 4.41 -20.67
N PHE A 29 3.82 4.68 -19.48
CA PHE A 29 5.26 4.85 -19.27
C PHE A 29 5.67 4.51 -17.84
N LEU A 30 6.96 4.22 -17.66
CA LEU A 30 7.54 3.87 -16.36
C LEU A 30 7.65 5.09 -15.46
N GLU A 31 7.33 4.97 -14.19
CA GLU A 31 7.60 6.04 -13.23
C GLU A 31 9.09 6.37 -13.08
N GLU A 32 9.41 7.39 -12.26
CA GLU A 32 10.79 7.84 -12.01
C GLU A 32 11.58 8.28 -13.25
N MET A 33 10.87 8.54 -14.36
CA MET A 33 11.46 9.11 -15.56
C MET A 33 12.04 10.50 -15.29
N LYS A 34 13.22 10.77 -15.85
CA LYS A 34 13.89 12.06 -15.70
C LYS A 34 13.04 13.18 -16.27
N ARG A 35 13.09 14.35 -15.62
CA ARG A 35 12.49 15.58 -16.16
C ARG A 35 12.97 15.84 -17.59
N GLY A 36 12.02 16.14 -18.49
CA GLY A 36 12.25 16.36 -19.92
C GLY A 36 12.23 15.08 -20.75
N SER A 37 12.07 13.89 -20.15
CA SER A 37 11.90 12.65 -20.90
C SER A 37 10.61 12.68 -21.72
N VAL A 38 10.64 12.10 -22.90
CA VAL A 38 9.49 12.03 -23.81
C VAL A 38 8.60 10.86 -23.42
N ILE A 39 7.30 11.14 -23.25
CA ILE A 39 6.26 10.14 -23.02
C ILE A 39 5.72 9.62 -24.35
N GLY A 40 5.44 10.54 -25.29
CA GLY A 40 4.87 10.21 -26.59
C GLY A 40 4.67 11.45 -27.47
N ASN A 41 4.40 11.26 -28.77
CA ASN A 41 4.15 12.36 -29.69
C ASN A 41 2.64 12.60 -29.88
N ILE A 42 2.07 13.39 -28.98
CA ILE A 42 0.63 13.68 -28.94
C ILE A 42 0.12 14.44 -30.16
N ALA A 43 0.95 15.28 -30.78
CA ALA A 43 0.57 15.98 -31.99
C ALA A 43 0.36 14.99 -33.15
N LYS A 44 1.29 14.04 -33.33
CA LYS A 44 1.20 13.01 -34.36
C LYS A 44 -0.01 12.12 -34.14
N ASP A 45 -0.24 11.68 -32.90
CA ASP A 45 -1.31 10.73 -32.57
C ASP A 45 -2.71 11.36 -32.71
N LEU A 46 -2.83 12.66 -32.43
CA LEU A 46 -4.06 13.44 -32.66
C LEU A 46 -4.18 14.01 -34.08
N GLY A 47 -3.17 13.84 -34.94
CA GLY A 47 -3.14 14.44 -36.28
C GLY A 47 -3.06 15.96 -36.29
N LEU A 48 -2.50 16.56 -35.24
CA LEU A 48 -2.29 18.00 -35.09
C LEU A 48 -0.99 18.44 -35.76
N ASP A 49 -1.05 19.52 -36.55
CA ASP A 49 0.14 20.19 -37.06
C ASP A 49 0.87 20.91 -35.91
N VAL A 50 2.17 20.66 -35.78
CA VAL A 50 3.03 21.24 -34.75
C VAL A 50 3.02 22.77 -34.79
N ASN A 51 2.92 23.38 -35.98
CA ASN A 51 2.83 24.83 -36.11
C ASN A 51 1.54 25.40 -35.48
N ARG A 52 0.46 24.60 -35.45
CA ARG A 52 -0.80 24.96 -34.80
C ARG A 52 -0.69 24.95 -33.28
N LEU A 53 0.21 24.17 -32.69
CA LEU A 53 0.36 24.09 -31.24
C LEU A 53 0.86 25.41 -30.65
N SER A 54 1.91 25.99 -31.26
CA SER A 54 2.46 27.28 -30.82
C SER A 54 1.49 28.43 -31.10
N SER A 55 0.92 28.48 -32.31
CA SER A 55 -0.01 29.56 -32.68
C SER A 55 -1.31 29.56 -31.89
N ARG A 56 -1.81 28.38 -31.48
CA ARG A 56 -3.04 28.22 -30.67
C ARG A 56 -2.77 28.04 -29.18
N LYS A 57 -1.55 28.37 -28.72
CA LYS A 57 -1.17 28.33 -27.30
C LYS A 57 -1.51 27.00 -26.60
N ALA A 58 -1.22 25.89 -27.28
CA ALA A 58 -1.48 24.55 -26.76
C ALA A 58 -0.90 24.38 -25.36
N ARG A 59 -1.70 23.86 -24.43
CA ARG A 59 -1.29 23.56 -23.07
C ARG A 59 -1.94 22.29 -22.57
N ILE A 60 -1.24 21.60 -21.68
CA ILE A 60 -1.82 20.56 -20.83
C ILE A 60 -2.43 21.25 -19.62
N ASP A 61 -3.72 21.03 -19.42
CA ASP A 61 -4.46 21.41 -18.23
C ASP A 61 -4.74 20.17 -17.36
N THR A 62 -4.69 20.36 -16.05
CA THR A 62 -4.87 19.28 -15.08
C THR A 62 -6.16 19.52 -14.32
N GLU A 63 -7.06 18.54 -14.31
CA GLU A 63 -8.31 18.68 -13.58
C GLU A 63 -8.05 18.80 -12.07
N GLY A 64 -8.46 19.93 -11.46
CA GLY A 64 -8.62 20.05 -10.01
C GLY A 64 -7.40 20.46 -9.17
N ASN A 65 -6.34 21.04 -9.77
CA ASN A 65 -5.16 21.57 -9.05
C ASN A 65 -4.22 20.50 -8.48
N ARG A 66 -3.68 19.68 -9.37
CA ARG A 66 -2.56 18.76 -9.11
C ARG A 66 -1.29 19.31 -9.74
N LYS A 67 -0.14 19.03 -9.11
CA LYS A 67 1.19 19.29 -9.65
C LYS A 67 1.22 18.95 -11.15
N ARG A 68 1.87 19.78 -11.94
CA ARG A 68 1.99 19.59 -13.39
C ARG A 68 3.02 18.51 -13.67
N TYR A 69 2.59 17.26 -13.68
CA TYR A 69 3.45 16.09 -13.92
C TYR A 69 3.97 16.03 -15.37
N CYS A 70 3.16 16.49 -16.33
CA CYS A 70 3.48 16.46 -17.76
C CYS A 70 3.27 17.82 -18.42
N ASP A 71 4.02 18.08 -19.49
CA ASP A 71 3.89 19.26 -20.36
C ASP A 71 4.01 18.85 -21.82
N ILE A 72 3.58 19.72 -22.74
CA ILE A 72 3.74 19.56 -24.18
C ILE A 72 4.85 20.47 -24.70
N ASN A 73 5.81 19.88 -25.40
CA ASN A 73 6.77 20.64 -26.21
C ASN A 73 6.06 21.11 -27.49
N ARG A 74 5.73 22.40 -27.54
CA ARG A 74 5.00 23.00 -28.67
C ARG A 74 5.77 23.01 -30.00
N ASN A 75 7.09 22.84 -29.95
CA ASN A 75 7.94 22.84 -31.15
C ASN A 75 8.09 21.44 -31.77
N THR A 76 7.86 20.38 -30.99
CA THR A 76 7.99 18.99 -31.46
C THR A 76 6.67 18.22 -31.45
N GLY A 77 5.69 18.70 -30.68
CA GLY A 77 4.43 18.01 -30.45
C GLY A 77 4.53 16.84 -29.47
N GLU A 78 5.61 16.77 -28.71
CA GLU A 78 5.86 15.69 -27.74
C GLU A 78 5.32 16.05 -26.36
N LEU A 79 4.68 15.07 -25.72
CA LEU A 79 4.38 15.10 -24.31
C LEU A 79 5.64 14.70 -23.54
N ILE A 80 6.04 15.55 -22.58
CA ILE A 80 7.27 15.40 -21.80
C ILE A 80 6.97 15.40 -20.31
N VAL A 81 7.82 14.72 -19.54
CA VAL A 81 7.80 14.73 -18.08
C VAL A 81 8.23 16.10 -17.57
N ALA A 82 7.36 16.78 -16.84
CA ALA A 82 7.61 18.12 -16.32
C ALA A 82 8.17 18.10 -14.89
N GLU A 83 7.69 17.17 -14.06
CA GLU A 83 8.10 16.95 -12.67
C GLU A 83 8.29 15.45 -12.40
N ARG A 84 8.94 15.10 -11.29
CA ARG A 84 9.10 13.68 -10.88
C ARG A 84 7.71 13.05 -10.69
N ILE A 85 7.54 11.87 -11.25
CA ILE A 85 6.31 11.07 -11.18
C ILE A 85 6.66 9.82 -10.39
N ASP A 86 6.19 9.81 -9.15
CA ASP A 86 6.35 8.75 -8.15
C ASP A 86 4.95 8.14 -7.96
N ARG A 87 4.78 6.89 -8.39
CA ARG A 87 3.48 6.20 -8.42
C ARG A 87 2.97 5.99 -7.00
N GLU A 88 3.85 5.69 -6.06
CA GLU A 88 3.52 5.46 -4.65
C GLU A 88 3.00 6.75 -3.99
N GLU A 89 3.57 7.92 -4.32
CA GLU A 89 3.05 9.23 -3.85
C GLU A 89 1.67 9.55 -4.44
N ILE A 90 1.43 9.20 -5.71
CA ILE A 90 0.26 9.64 -6.46
C ILE A 90 -0.94 8.70 -6.29
N CYS A 91 -0.70 7.40 -6.35
CA CYS A 91 -1.71 6.35 -6.41
C CYS A 91 -1.61 5.35 -5.25
N SER A 92 -0.56 5.43 -4.44
CA SER A 92 -0.33 4.55 -3.29
C SER A 92 -0.46 3.07 -3.69
N GLU A 93 -1.21 2.27 -2.93
CA GLU A 93 -1.44 0.83 -3.19
C GLU A 93 -2.48 0.56 -4.29
N GLY A 94 -2.85 1.57 -5.09
CA GLY A 94 -3.80 1.42 -6.19
C GLY A 94 -3.29 0.44 -7.26
N LEU A 95 -4.14 -0.52 -7.66
CA LEU A 95 -3.81 -1.51 -8.71
C LEU A 95 -3.60 -0.89 -10.10
N SER A 96 -4.20 0.28 -10.36
CA SER A 96 -3.95 1.08 -11.55
C SER A 96 -3.69 2.52 -11.15
N CYS A 97 -2.86 3.20 -11.93
CA CYS A 97 -2.49 4.58 -11.69
C CYS A 97 -2.68 5.38 -12.98
N ASP A 98 -3.90 5.90 -13.15
CA ASP A 98 -4.31 6.63 -14.34
C ASP A 98 -4.47 8.12 -14.02
N LEU A 99 -3.71 8.95 -14.73
CA LEU A 99 -3.78 10.40 -14.65
C LEU A 99 -4.49 10.96 -15.88
N ASN A 100 -5.55 11.73 -15.64
CA ASN A 100 -6.33 12.34 -16.70
C ASN A 100 -5.97 13.82 -16.85
N PHE A 101 -5.72 14.24 -18.08
CA PHE A 101 -5.35 15.58 -18.47
C PHE A 101 -6.15 16.03 -19.69
N GLU A 102 -6.18 17.34 -19.92
CA GLU A 102 -6.80 17.92 -21.11
C GLU A 102 -5.75 18.70 -21.91
N LEU A 103 -5.56 18.33 -23.18
CA LEU A 103 -4.83 19.16 -24.13
C LEU A 103 -5.79 20.21 -24.70
N VAL A 104 -5.53 21.48 -24.37
CA VAL A 104 -6.35 22.62 -24.76
C VAL A 104 -5.64 23.46 -25.82
N LEU A 105 -6.29 23.66 -26.96
CA LEU A 105 -5.89 24.62 -27.99
C LEU A 105 -6.91 25.76 -28.00
N GLU A 106 -6.43 27.01 -28.04
CA GLU A 106 -7.29 28.20 -28.01
C GLU A 106 -7.60 28.76 -29.41
N HIS A 107 -8.68 29.54 -29.47
CA HIS A 107 -9.09 30.36 -30.63
C HIS A 107 -9.06 29.63 -31.99
N PRO A 108 -9.99 28.70 -32.28
CA PRO A 108 -11.16 28.30 -31.47
C PRO A 108 -10.79 27.32 -30.35
N LEU A 109 -11.66 27.14 -29.35
CA LEU A 109 -11.42 26.18 -28.29
C LEU A 109 -11.54 24.75 -28.83
N GLU A 110 -10.51 23.95 -28.61
CA GLU A 110 -10.43 22.53 -28.95
C GLU A 110 -9.77 21.78 -27.79
N ILE A 111 -10.41 20.70 -27.34
CA ILE A 111 -10.01 19.96 -26.14
C ILE A 111 -9.90 18.49 -26.50
N HIS A 112 -8.75 17.89 -26.17
CA HIS A 112 -8.53 16.46 -26.28
C HIS A 112 -8.27 15.90 -24.88
N ARG A 113 -8.94 14.80 -24.53
CA ARG A 113 -8.67 14.11 -23.28
C ARG A 113 -7.47 13.20 -23.46
N VAL A 114 -6.60 13.22 -22.46
CA VAL A 114 -5.36 12.46 -22.44
C VAL A 114 -5.32 11.70 -21.14
N THR A 115 -5.29 10.37 -21.24
CA THR A 115 -5.08 9.50 -20.09
C THR A 115 -3.63 9.01 -20.11
N ILE A 116 -3.00 9.03 -18.95
CA ILE A 116 -1.64 8.57 -18.76
C ILE A 116 -1.68 7.47 -17.71
N GLN A 117 -1.30 6.26 -18.11
CA GLN A 117 -1.12 5.14 -17.22
C GLN A 117 0.34 5.07 -16.76
N ILE A 118 0.55 5.23 -15.46
CA ILE A 118 1.88 5.10 -14.85
C ILE A 118 2.14 3.61 -14.57
N GLN A 119 3.25 3.11 -15.09
CA GLN A 119 3.73 1.76 -14.85
C GLN A 119 4.72 1.76 -13.69
N ASP A 120 4.49 0.83 -12.77
CA ASP A 120 5.31 0.56 -11.61
C ASP A 120 6.71 0.07 -11.99
N ILE A 121 7.73 0.56 -11.30
CA ILE A 121 9.10 0.01 -11.37
C ILE A 121 9.50 -0.56 -10.02
N ASN A 122 10.43 -1.51 -10.01
CA ASN A 122 10.98 -2.02 -8.75
C ASN A 122 11.98 -1.01 -8.15
N ASP A 123 11.50 0.07 -7.54
CA ASP A 123 12.29 1.09 -6.86
C ASP A 123 12.13 1.14 -5.34
N ASN A 124 11.21 0.37 -4.77
CA ASN A 124 11.13 0.13 -3.34
C ASN A 124 11.83 -1.19 -2.96
N THR A 125 11.83 -1.56 -1.69
CA THR A 125 12.48 -2.79 -1.21
C THR A 125 11.64 -3.33 -0.08
N PRO A 126 11.51 -4.66 0.07
CA PRO A 126 10.76 -5.23 1.17
C PRO A 126 11.31 -4.74 2.53
N THR A 127 10.44 -4.23 3.39
CA THR A 127 10.82 -3.77 4.74
C THR A 127 9.94 -4.39 5.81
N PHE A 128 10.51 -4.69 6.97
CA PHE A 128 9.74 -5.20 8.11
C PHE A 128 9.31 -4.04 9.02
N PRO A 129 8.11 -4.08 9.63
CA PRO A 129 7.64 -3.01 10.51
C PRO A 129 8.49 -2.77 11.77
N LYS A 130 9.33 -3.75 12.14
CA LYS A 130 10.24 -3.69 13.29
C LYS A 130 11.61 -4.20 12.87
N ASP A 131 12.67 -3.60 13.42
CA ASP A 131 14.05 -4.02 13.19
C ASP A 131 14.36 -5.41 13.75
N THR A 132 13.61 -5.81 14.79
CA THR A 132 13.72 -7.14 15.40
C THR A 132 12.36 -7.67 15.81
N ILE A 133 12.21 -8.99 15.74
CA ILE A 133 11.00 -9.71 16.16
C ILE A 133 11.38 -10.55 17.38
N LYS A 134 10.68 -10.36 18.50
CA LYS A 134 10.92 -11.13 19.73
C LYS A 134 9.82 -12.16 19.90
N LEU A 135 10.20 -13.42 20.04
CA LEU A 135 9.30 -14.53 20.31
C LEU A 135 9.72 -15.20 21.62
N GLU A 136 8.76 -15.46 22.49
CA GLU A 136 8.96 -16.22 23.70
C GLU A 136 8.26 -17.56 23.53
N ILE A 137 9.04 -18.65 23.52
CA ILE A 137 8.54 -19.99 23.20
C ILE A 137 8.90 -20.92 24.36
N SER A 138 7.91 -21.61 24.90
CA SER A 138 8.14 -22.59 25.96
C SER A 138 8.87 -23.81 25.43
N GLU A 139 9.82 -24.35 26.20
CA GLU A 139 10.55 -25.57 25.84
C GLU A 139 9.65 -26.80 25.65
N ILE A 140 8.53 -26.87 26.39
CA ILE A 140 7.51 -27.93 26.26
C ILE A 140 6.59 -27.76 25.04
N SER A 141 6.88 -26.80 24.16
CA SER A 141 6.11 -26.62 22.92
C SER A 141 6.28 -27.85 22.04
N GLY A 142 5.16 -28.51 21.74
CA GLY A 142 5.17 -29.71 20.91
C GLY A 142 5.61 -29.44 19.47
N LYS A 143 6.22 -30.45 18.84
CA LYS A 143 6.50 -30.44 17.40
C LYS A 143 5.23 -30.11 16.60
N GLY A 144 5.38 -29.23 15.62
CA GLY A 144 4.29 -28.70 14.80
C GLY A 144 3.64 -27.42 15.35
N ALA A 145 4.07 -26.93 16.52
CA ALA A 145 3.65 -25.62 17.03
C ALA A 145 3.98 -24.51 16.01
N ARG A 146 3.04 -23.56 15.84
CA ARG A 146 3.12 -22.51 14.82
C ARG A 146 3.16 -21.14 15.48
N PHE A 147 4.11 -20.31 15.08
CA PHE A 147 4.31 -18.96 15.61
C PHE A 147 4.22 -17.96 14.47
N ARG A 148 3.25 -17.06 14.52
CA ARG A 148 3.05 -16.05 13.48
C ARG A 148 4.14 -14.99 13.52
N VAL A 149 4.57 -14.59 12.34
CA VAL A 149 5.54 -13.53 12.13
C VAL A 149 4.91 -12.46 11.22
N ASN A 150 5.20 -11.20 11.50
CA ASN A 150 4.70 -10.10 10.66
C ASN A 150 5.29 -10.21 9.26
N GLU A 151 4.47 -9.93 8.25
CA GLU A 151 4.91 -9.82 6.86
C GLU A 151 5.74 -8.55 6.62
N ALA A 152 6.62 -8.62 5.63
CA ALA A 152 7.30 -7.46 5.08
C ALA A 152 6.33 -6.68 4.19
N HIS A 153 6.51 -5.36 4.17
CA HIS A 153 5.81 -4.44 3.32
C HIS A 153 6.74 -3.96 2.21
N ASP A 154 6.24 -4.03 0.98
CA ASP A 154 6.81 -3.35 -0.17
C ASP A 154 5.74 -2.41 -0.74
N ALA A 155 6.13 -1.22 -1.19
CA ALA A 155 5.20 -0.22 -1.75
C ALA A 155 4.89 -0.49 -3.23
N ASP A 156 5.77 -1.24 -3.89
CA ASP A 156 5.61 -1.64 -5.29
C ASP A 156 4.47 -2.65 -5.46
N ILE A 157 3.83 -2.63 -6.62
CA ILE A 157 2.66 -3.49 -6.91
C ILE A 157 3.00 -4.69 -7.80
N GLY A 158 2.07 -5.66 -7.82
CA GLY A 158 2.13 -6.80 -8.72
C GLY A 158 3.37 -7.67 -8.48
N GLN A 159 4.22 -7.80 -9.49
CA GLN A 159 5.42 -8.64 -9.42
C GLN A 159 6.55 -7.96 -8.64
N ASN A 160 6.59 -6.62 -8.60
CA ASN A 160 7.65 -5.88 -7.92
C ASN A 160 7.44 -5.84 -6.39
N GLY A 161 6.24 -6.17 -5.89
CA GLY A 161 6.03 -6.38 -4.46
C GLY A 161 6.59 -7.70 -3.92
N VAL A 162 6.47 -7.93 -2.61
CA VAL A 162 7.02 -9.12 -1.92
C VAL A 162 6.43 -10.42 -2.45
N GLN A 163 7.29 -11.31 -2.98
CA GLN A 163 6.86 -12.59 -3.54
C GLN A 163 7.15 -13.78 -2.64
N SER A 164 8.30 -13.78 -1.98
CA SER A 164 8.80 -14.96 -1.26
C SER A 164 9.46 -14.62 0.06
N TYR A 165 9.47 -15.60 0.96
CA TYR A 165 10.15 -15.52 2.24
C TYR A 165 11.01 -16.75 2.45
N SER A 166 12.13 -16.58 3.12
CA SER A 166 13.03 -17.65 3.53
C SER A 166 13.61 -17.36 4.90
N ILE A 167 13.92 -18.41 5.65
CA ILE A 167 14.71 -18.29 6.88
C ILE A 167 16.07 -18.92 6.65
N GLU A 168 17.09 -18.38 7.31
CA GLU A 168 18.41 -18.99 7.33
C GLU A 168 18.33 -20.43 7.89
N ASN A 169 19.21 -21.29 7.38
CA ASN A 169 19.23 -22.70 7.74
C ASN A 169 19.45 -22.87 9.25
N ASN A 170 18.52 -23.56 9.91
CA ASN A 170 18.52 -23.76 11.35
C ASN A 170 17.97 -25.16 11.68
N TYR A 171 18.17 -25.61 12.92
CA TYR A 171 17.82 -26.99 13.31
C TYR A 171 16.42 -27.14 13.91
N HIS A 172 15.77 -26.06 14.35
CA HIS A 172 14.55 -26.14 15.17
C HIS A 172 13.28 -25.73 14.42
N PHE A 173 13.38 -24.83 13.45
CA PHE A 173 12.24 -24.18 12.80
C PHE A 173 12.25 -24.35 11.28
N LEU A 174 11.07 -24.59 10.73
CA LEU A 174 10.75 -24.45 9.31
C LEU A 174 9.89 -23.22 9.09
N LEU A 175 9.95 -22.66 7.88
CA LEU A 175 9.08 -21.55 7.49
C LEU A 175 7.87 -22.08 6.70
N SER A 176 6.66 -21.72 7.13
CA SER A 176 5.43 -21.95 6.38
C SER A 176 4.89 -20.62 5.89
N VAL A 177 4.82 -20.45 4.56
CA VAL A 177 4.28 -19.26 3.91
C VAL A 177 3.00 -19.63 3.17
N ARG A 178 1.92 -18.92 3.43
CA ARG A 178 0.63 -19.10 2.75
C ARG A 178 0.15 -17.78 2.19
N THR A 179 -0.19 -17.75 0.91
CA THR A 179 -0.80 -16.56 0.28
C THR A 179 -2.28 -16.48 0.70
N LYS A 180 -2.68 -15.31 1.19
CA LYS A 180 -4.06 -14.94 1.51
C LYS A 180 -4.83 -14.60 0.23
N ALA A 181 -6.16 -14.51 0.32
CA ALA A 181 -7.01 -14.18 -0.83
C ALA A 181 -6.83 -12.73 -1.33
N ASP A 182 -6.40 -11.83 -0.45
CA ASP A 182 -6.10 -10.42 -0.74
C ASP A 182 -4.68 -10.21 -1.32
N GLY A 183 -3.93 -11.29 -1.55
CA GLY A 183 -2.55 -11.24 -2.03
C GLY A 183 -1.49 -11.14 -0.92
N GLY A 184 -1.89 -10.80 0.31
CA GLY A 184 -0.98 -10.76 1.46
C GLY A 184 -0.42 -12.15 1.80
N LYS A 185 0.61 -12.20 2.64
CA LYS A 185 1.29 -13.44 3.05
C LYS A 185 1.07 -13.69 4.53
N ASN A 186 0.69 -14.92 4.87
CA ASN A 186 0.68 -15.40 6.24
C ASN A 186 1.96 -16.22 6.45
N ILE A 187 2.79 -15.77 7.39
CA ILE A 187 4.12 -16.31 7.65
C ILE A 187 4.10 -16.91 9.05
N GLU A 188 4.40 -18.20 9.13
CA GLU A 188 4.44 -18.95 10.38
C GLU A 188 5.76 -19.71 10.49
N LEU A 189 6.45 -19.56 11.62
CA LEU A 189 7.51 -20.47 12.02
C LEU A 189 6.87 -21.74 12.58
N VAL A 190 7.29 -22.89 12.07
CA VAL A 190 6.81 -24.21 12.51
C VAL A 190 7.95 -24.91 13.25
N LEU A 191 7.70 -25.28 14.51
CA LEU A 191 8.67 -26.00 15.32
C LEU A 191 8.80 -27.45 14.83
N GLU A 192 9.97 -27.82 14.33
CA GLU A 192 10.26 -29.14 13.77
C GLU A 192 11.02 -30.04 14.75
N ARG A 193 11.81 -29.44 15.66
CA ARG A 193 12.51 -30.12 16.75
C ARG A 193 12.23 -29.44 18.07
N GLU A 194 12.17 -30.22 19.14
CA GLU A 194 11.97 -29.73 20.50
C GLU A 194 13.04 -28.69 20.87
N LEU A 195 12.65 -27.77 21.74
CA LEU A 195 13.54 -26.78 22.33
C LEU A 195 13.97 -27.29 23.71
N ASP A 196 15.22 -27.06 24.04
CA ASP A 196 15.79 -27.40 25.34
C ASP A 196 16.46 -26.12 25.87
N ARG A 197 15.92 -25.57 26.96
CA ARG A 197 16.41 -24.32 27.51
C ARG A 197 17.81 -24.48 28.11
N GLU A 198 18.12 -25.64 28.70
CA GLU A 198 19.43 -25.95 29.25
C GLU A 198 20.49 -26.05 28.15
N GLN A 199 20.12 -26.57 26.98
CA GLN A 199 21.00 -26.61 25.81
C GLN A 199 21.16 -25.23 25.16
N GLN A 200 20.05 -24.52 24.89
CA GLN A 200 20.07 -23.24 24.18
C GLN A 200 18.93 -22.32 24.62
N LYS A 201 19.24 -21.36 25.49
CA LYS A 201 18.28 -20.37 26.03
C LYS A 201 17.76 -19.37 25.00
N GLN A 202 18.57 -19.04 24.00
CA GLN A 202 18.26 -18.03 22.99
C GLN A 202 18.69 -18.49 21.61
N LEU A 203 17.84 -18.23 20.62
CA LEU A 203 18.11 -18.51 19.21
C LEU A 203 17.87 -17.23 18.41
N THR A 204 18.70 -16.98 17.41
CA THR A 204 18.48 -15.89 16.44
C THR A 204 18.30 -16.50 15.06
N LEU A 205 17.19 -16.19 14.41
CA LEU A 205 16.89 -16.58 13.04
C LEU A 205 16.88 -15.33 12.16
N ILE A 206 17.38 -15.42 10.95
CA ILE A 206 17.25 -14.34 9.96
C ILE A 206 16.13 -14.69 9.00
N LEU A 207 15.07 -13.87 9.00
CA LEU A 207 13.98 -13.96 8.03
C LEU A 207 14.27 -12.98 6.89
N THR A 208 14.24 -13.47 5.66
CA THR A 208 14.47 -12.70 4.43
C THR A 208 13.20 -12.68 3.61
N ALA A 209 12.73 -11.50 3.25
CA ALA A 209 11.68 -11.26 2.26
C ALA A 209 12.34 -10.86 0.94
N VAL A 210 11.85 -11.39 -0.18
CA VAL A 210 12.37 -11.08 -1.52
C VAL A 210 11.21 -10.73 -2.43
N ASP A 211 11.36 -9.62 -3.15
CA ASP A 211 10.43 -9.21 -4.20
C ASP A 211 10.54 -10.10 -5.45
N GLY A 212 9.72 -9.82 -6.46
CA GLY A 212 9.76 -10.51 -7.75
C GLY A 212 10.33 -9.67 -8.88
N GLY A 213 10.87 -8.49 -8.57
CA GLY A 213 11.36 -7.54 -9.56
C GLY A 213 12.66 -7.99 -10.21
N THR A 214 13.11 -7.23 -11.21
CA THR A 214 14.37 -7.51 -11.92
C THR A 214 15.21 -6.22 -12.03
N PRO A 215 16.33 -6.08 -11.30
CA PRO A 215 16.89 -7.05 -10.36
C PRO A 215 16.01 -7.27 -9.12
N PRO A 216 16.09 -8.45 -8.47
CA PRO A 216 15.34 -8.69 -7.24
C PRO A 216 15.95 -7.91 -6.08
N ARG A 217 15.11 -7.39 -5.20
CA ARG A 217 15.52 -6.74 -3.94
C ARG A 217 14.96 -7.51 -2.75
N SER A 218 15.62 -7.33 -1.61
CA SER A 218 15.34 -8.12 -0.42
C SER A 218 15.47 -7.32 0.86
N GLY A 219 14.59 -7.61 1.82
CA GLY A 219 14.67 -7.12 3.19
C GLY A 219 14.92 -8.26 4.17
N THR A 220 15.64 -7.99 5.25
CA THR A 220 15.93 -8.97 6.30
C THR A 220 15.54 -8.45 7.68
N VAL A 221 15.07 -9.35 8.54
CA VAL A 221 14.81 -9.06 9.96
C VAL A 221 15.32 -10.18 10.85
N ALA A 222 15.88 -9.82 12.00
CA ALA A 222 16.31 -10.78 13.02
C ALA A 222 15.13 -11.16 13.92
N ILE A 223 14.90 -12.46 14.08
CA ILE A 223 13.93 -13.05 15.00
C ILE A 223 14.70 -13.61 16.20
N HIS A 224 14.55 -12.97 17.35
CA HIS A 224 15.10 -13.43 18.61
C HIS A 224 14.08 -14.29 19.34
N VAL A 225 14.39 -15.58 19.43
CA VAL A 225 13.60 -16.56 20.17
C VAL A 225 14.21 -16.71 21.56
N SER A 226 13.44 -16.40 22.59
CA SER A 226 13.76 -16.70 23.99
C SER A 226 13.04 -17.98 24.40
N VAL A 227 13.79 -19.00 24.77
CA VAL A 227 13.22 -20.26 25.27
C VAL A 227 12.83 -20.05 26.73
N LEU A 228 11.52 -20.11 27.00
CA LEU A 228 10.99 -19.99 28.35
C LEU A 228 11.11 -21.32 29.09
N ASP A 229 11.42 -21.22 30.38
CA ASP A 229 11.22 -22.33 31.33
C ASP A 229 9.76 -22.78 31.24
N ALA A 230 9.52 -24.07 31.29
CA ALA A 230 8.18 -24.56 31.60
C ALA A 230 7.83 -24.21 33.06
N ASN A 231 7.15 -23.09 33.30
CA ASN A 231 6.46 -22.90 34.57
C ASN A 231 5.10 -23.61 34.53
N ASP A 232 5.10 -24.90 34.83
CA ASP A 232 3.92 -25.80 34.91
C ASP A 232 2.91 -25.45 36.03
N ASN A 233 3.06 -24.30 36.69
CA ASN A 233 2.14 -23.89 37.75
C ASN A 233 0.96 -23.11 37.17
N ALA A 234 -0.11 -23.82 36.82
CA ALA A 234 -1.45 -23.22 36.90
C ALA A 234 -1.62 -22.60 38.30
N PRO A 235 -2.16 -21.37 38.44
CA PRO A 235 -2.35 -20.79 39.76
C PRO A 235 -3.30 -21.69 40.55
N GLN A 236 -2.77 -22.39 41.57
CA GLN A 236 -3.60 -23.06 42.54
C GLN A 236 -4.40 -21.97 43.25
N SER A 237 -5.67 -21.88 42.91
CA SER A 237 -6.67 -21.15 43.68
C SER A 237 -6.61 -21.63 45.12
N TYR A 238 -5.83 -20.95 45.96
CA TYR A 238 -6.04 -21.02 47.39
C TYR A 238 -7.38 -20.32 47.63
N ARG A 239 -8.43 -21.12 47.83
CA ARG A 239 -9.68 -20.65 48.43
C ARG A 239 -9.32 -19.99 49.76
N ALA A 240 -9.15 -18.68 49.75
CA ALA A 240 -9.11 -17.90 50.97
C ALA A 240 -10.52 -17.99 51.59
N HIS A 241 -10.64 -18.79 52.64
CA HIS A 241 -11.80 -18.76 53.51
C HIS A 241 -11.75 -17.41 54.23
N VAL A 242 -12.48 -16.42 53.74
CA VAL A 242 -12.60 -15.11 54.39
C VAL A 242 -13.57 -15.30 55.56
N PRO A 243 -13.16 -15.13 56.84
CA PRO A 243 -14.13 -15.10 57.91
C PRO A 243 -14.93 -13.81 57.78
N PHE A 244 -16.26 -13.93 57.75
CA PHE A 244 -17.18 -12.80 57.78
C PHE A 244 -17.00 -12.06 59.11
N ILE A 245 -16.20 -10.99 59.13
CA ILE A 245 -16.21 -10.03 60.23
C ILE A 245 -17.46 -9.17 60.05
N ARG A 246 -18.49 -9.47 60.84
CA ARG A 246 -19.74 -8.72 60.89
C ARG A 246 -19.51 -7.45 61.72
N CYS A 247 -19.17 -6.34 61.08
CA CYS A 247 -19.15 -5.03 61.75
C CYS A 247 -20.59 -4.54 61.95
N HIS A 248 -21.07 -4.60 63.20
CA HIS A 248 -22.28 -3.91 63.65
C HIS A 248 -21.93 -2.43 63.87
N CYS A 249 -22.45 -1.55 63.02
CA CYS A 249 -22.41 -0.10 63.27
C CYS A 249 -23.72 0.28 63.97
N GLN A 250 -23.66 0.48 65.30
CA GLN A 250 -24.79 1.00 66.07
C GLN A 250 -24.70 2.53 66.09
N VAL A 251 -25.63 3.17 65.38
CA VAL A 251 -25.86 4.61 65.47
C VAL A 251 -26.47 4.91 66.84
N LEU A 252 -25.75 5.61 67.71
CA LEU A 252 -26.30 6.23 68.91
C LEU A 252 -26.57 7.70 68.61
N LEU A 253 -27.87 8.04 68.61
CA LEU A 253 -28.40 9.40 68.65
C LEU A 253 -28.60 9.83 70.11
N GLN A 254 -28.64 11.17 70.30
CA GLN A 254 -29.06 11.96 71.49
C GLN A 254 -27.99 12.19 72.57
N SER A 255 -27.89 13.34 73.25
CA SER A 255 -28.50 14.69 73.14
C SER A 255 -27.87 15.58 74.24
N ASP A 256 -27.73 16.88 73.95
CA ASP A 256 -27.64 18.07 74.83
C ASP A 256 -27.30 17.98 76.33
N SER A 257 -26.37 18.84 76.81
CA SER A 257 -26.71 20.12 77.47
C SER A 257 -25.56 20.71 78.32
N SER A 258 -25.19 21.95 77.98
CA SER A 258 -24.83 23.11 78.85
C SER A 258 -23.83 22.97 80.01
N ARG A 259 -22.79 23.82 80.00
CA ARG A 259 -22.70 25.03 80.86
C ARG A 259 -21.45 25.89 80.59
N HIS A 260 -21.71 27.19 80.63
CA HIS A 260 -20.81 28.34 80.75
C HIS A 260 -19.67 28.18 81.77
N ILE A 261 -18.56 28.90 81.55
CA ILE A 261 -18.11 30.06 82.36
C ILE A 261 -17.09 30.86 81.55
N GLN A 262 -17.28 32.19 81.51
CA GLN A 262 -16.33 33.21 81.05
C GLN A 262 -15.36 33.58 82.19
N GLU A 263 -14.12 33.92 81.83
CA GLU A 263 -13.47 35.18 82.21
C GLU A 263 -12.68 35.70 80.99
#